data_AF-L0DM73-F1
#
_entry.id   AF-L0DM73-F1
#
_cell.length_a   1.000
_cell.length_b   1.000
_cell.length_c   1.000
_cell.angle_alpha   90.00
_cell.angle_beta   90.00
_cell.angle_gamma   90.00
#
_symmetry.space_group_name_H-M   'P 1'
#
loop_
_entity.id
_entity.type
_entity.pdbx_description
1 polymer ?
#
loop_
_entity_poly.entity_id
_entity_poly.type
_entity_poly.pdbx_seq_one_letter_code
_entity_poly.pdbx_strand_id
1 'polypeptide(L)'
;MARGGIRLTCGLMVGLLLTGCNSGQESLPPDDAAEQVRRNSVEEVAELLRLYKANHSNKAPAKASDLASYEVGFPSGFAKVKQGSIVVIWSTPFVDGASDKIIAYEKEAPEAGGYVLMQDGTTVKKLTTEAFKTAPKAAGSGSTAK
;
A
#
# COMPACT_ATOMS: atom_id res chain seq x y z
N MET A 1 74.15 -24.68 21.40
CA MET A 1 73.16 -24.23 22.41
C MET A 1 72.95 -22.73 22.24
N ALA A 2 71.72 -22.25 22.49
CA ALA A 2 71.22 -20.88 22.36
C ALA A 2 70.91 -20.39 20.93
N ARG A 3 69.63 -20.54 20.53
CA ARG A 3 69.02 -19.76 19.44
C ARG A 3 68.50 -18.46 20.06
N GLY A 4 69.15 -17.35 19.71
CA GLY A 4 68.70 -16.01 20.03
C GLY A 4 67.69 -15.48 19.03
N GLY A 5 67.10 -14.32 19.36
CA GLY A 5 66.51 -13.41 18.39
C GLY A 5 65.01 -13.20 18.55
N ILE A 6 64.63 -12.39 19.53
CA ILE A 6 63.31 -11.78 19.64
C ILE A 6 63.24 -10.56 18.71
N ARG A 7 62.04 -10.33 18.17
CA ARG A 7 61.48 -9.18 17.42
C ARG A 7 61.23 -9.43 15.93
N LEU A 8 59.94 -9.56 15.59
CA LEU A 8 59.37 -8.85 14.44
C LEU A 8 57.88 -8.55 14.70
N THR A 9 57.51 -7.34 14.30
CA THR A 9 56.27 -6.59 14.48
C THR A 9 55.19 -6.91 13.43
N CYS A 10 53.91 -6.94 13.84
CA CYS A 10 52.67 -6.59 13.10
C CYS A 10 51.52 -7.19 13.93
N GLY A 11 50.57 -6.44 14.50
CA GLY A 11 49.81 -5.38 13.86
C GLY A 11 48.56 -5.97 13.23
N LEU A 12 47.55 -6.32 14.02
CA LEU A 12 46.13 -6.26 13.62
C LEU A 12 45.22 -6.45 14.85
N MET A 13 44.64 -5.35 15.35
CA MET A 13 43.45 -5.40 16.18
C MET A 13 42.32 -6.03 15.36
N VAL A 14 41.85 -7.22 15.75
CA VAL A 14 40.56 -7.74 15.31
C VAL A 14 39.55 -7.42 16.41
N GLY A 15 39.13 -6.16 16.43
CA GLY A 15 37.94 -5.73 17.17
C GLY A 15 36.71 -6.28 16.46
N LEU A 16 36.14 -7.36 16.99
CA LEU A 16 34.87 -7.93 16.56
C LEU A 16 33.75 -6.96 16.94
N LEU A 17 33.54 -5.91 16.14
CA LEU A 17 32.35 -5.07 16.22
C LEU A 17 31.18 -5.89 15.69
N LEU A 18 30.45 -6.50 16.63
CA LEU A 18 29.05 -6.87 16.46
C LEU A 18 28.25 -5.59 16.17
N THR A 19 28.33 -5.11 14.93
CA THR A 19 27.31 -4.23 14.34
C THR A 19 26.12 -5.11 13.99
N GLY A 20 25.47 -5.64 15.03
CA GLY A 20 24.09 -6.07 14.90
C GLY A 20 23.29 -4.86 14.44
N CYS A 21 22.47 -5.05 13.40
CA CYS A 21 21.52 -4.05 12.92
C CYS A 21 20.71 -3.48 14.09
N ASN A 22 21.15 -2.35 14.61
CA ASN A 22 20.34 -1.44 15.40
C ASN A 22 19.44 -0.67 14.44
N SER A 23 18.50 -1.36 13.80
CA SER A 23 17.32 -0.70 13.24
C SER A 23 16.47 -0.32 14.45
N GLY A 24 16.71 0.89 14.95
CA GLY A 24 15.94 1.49 16.03
C GLY A 24 14.46 1.29 15.74
N GLN A 25 13.82 0.47 16.57
CA GLN A 25 12.37 0.37 16.63
C GLN A 25 11.91 1.65 17.35
N GLU A 26 11.99 2.77 16.65
CA GLU A 26 11.39 4.01 17.06
C GLU A 26 9.89 3.78 16.93
N SER A 27 9.21 3.58 18.06
CA SER A 27 7.76 3.43 18.09
C SER A 27 7.16 4.73 17.58
N LEU A 28 6.50 4.68 16.42
CA LEU A 28 5.72 5.81 15.92
C LEU A 28 4.70 6.22 17.00
N PRO A 29 4.43 7.52 17.17
CA PRO A 29 3.31 7.99 17.95
C PRO A 29 2.00 7.28 17.53
N PRO A 30 1.06 7.02 18.45
CA PRO A 30 -0.16 6.28 18.15
C PRO A 30 -0.97 6.83 16.97
N ASP A 31 -1.03 8.16 16.84
CA ASP A 31 -1.77 8.83 15.76
C ASP A 31 -1.13 8.59 14.39
N ASP A 32 0.21 8.62 14.32
CA ASP A 32 0.95 8.35 13.09
C ASP A 32 0.83 6.87 12.69
N ALA A 33 0.83 5.97 13.67
CA ALA A 33 0.60 4.55 13.44
C ALA A 33 -0.81 4.29 12.88
N ALA A 34 -1.84 4.95 13.43
CA ALA A 34 -3.21 4.82 12.94
C ALA A 34 -3.36 5.32 11.49
N GLU A 35 -2.74 6.46 11.16
CA GLU A 35 -2.72 7.00 9.81
C GLU A 35 -1.97 6.10 8.82
N GLN A 36 -0.84 5.53 9.24
CA GLN A 36 -0.10 4.56 8.44
C GLN A 36 -0.94 3.32 8.14
N VAL A 37 -1.67 2.79 9.13
CA VAL A 37 -2.57 1.64 8.94
C VAL A 37 -3.66 1.96 7.92
N ARG A 38 -4.28 3.15 8.00
CA ARG A 38 -5.30 3.59 7.04
C ARG A 38 -4.76 3.66 5.62
N ARG A 39 -3.60 4.29 5.44
CA ARG A 39 -2.92 4.38 4.14
C ARG A 39 -2.58 2.99 3.59
N ASN A 40 -1.94 2.14 4.41
CA ASN A 40 -1.53 0.79 4.03
C ASN A 40 -2.72 -0.06 3.58
N SER A 41 -3.89 0.09 4.21
CA SER A 41 -5.08 -0.64 3.79
C SER A 41 -5.55 -0.27 2.37
N VAL A 42 -5.44 0.99 1.96
CA VAL A 42 -5.76 1.39 0.58
C VAL A 42 -4.68 0.92 -0.40
N GLU A 43 -3.41 0.88 0.03
CA GLU A 43 -2.32 0.31 -0.76
C GLU A 43 -2.50 -1.20 -0.99
N GLU A 44 -2.88 -1.95 0.04
CA GLU A 44 -3.23 -3.37 -0.12
C GLU A 44 -4.38 -3.56 -1.12
N VAL A 45 -5.38 -2.67 -1.11
CA VAL A 45 -6.45 -2.68 -2.12
C VAL A 45 -5.91 -2.40 -3.52
N ALA A 46 -4.96 -1.47 -3.67
CA ALA A 46 -4.29 -1.23 -4.95
C ALA A 46 -3.61 -2.51 -5.47
N GLU A 47 -2.84 -3.18 -4.62
CA GLU A 47 -2.18 -4.44 -4.97
C GLU A 47 -3.16 -5.56 -5.33
N LEU A 48 -4.26 -5.71 -4.57
CA LEU A 48 -5.33 -6.65 -4.90
C LEU A 48 -5.88 -6.44 -6.31
N LEU A 49 -6.20 -5.20 -6.66
CA LEU A 49 -6.76 -4.84 -7.95
C LEU A 49 -5.73 -5.04 -9.09
N ARG A 50 -4.45 -4.71 -8.85
CA ARG A 50 -3.35 -4.94 -9.81
C ARG A 50 -3.09 -6.42 -10.05
N LEU A 51 -3.06 -7.23 -9.00
CA LEU A 51 -2.87 -8.67 -9.12
C LEU A 51 -4.04 -9.33 -9.83
N TYR A 52 -5.28 -8.90 -9.55
CA TYR A 52 -6.42 -9.36 -10.31
C TYR A 52 -6.26 -9.04 -11.80
N LYS A 53 -5.95 -7.79 -12.16
CA LYS A 53 -5.71 -7.35 -13.53
C LYS A 53 -4.64 -8.20 -14.23
N ALA A 54 -3.51 -8.43 -13.55
CA ALA A 54 -2.39 -9.22 -14.09
C ALA A 54 -2.79 -10.67 -14.38
N ASN A 55 -3.57 -11.28 -13.48
CA ASN A 55 -3.99 -12.69 -13.60
C ASN A 55 -5.22 -12.92 -14.49
N HIS A 56 -5.96 -11.86 -14.82
CA HIS A 56 -7.22 -11.94 -15.57
C HIS A 56 -7.19 -11.20 -16.90
N SER A 57 -6.04 -11.19 -17.59
CA SER A 57 -5.91 -10.59 -18.94
C SER A 57 -6.36 -9.13 -19.00
N ASN A 58 -5.92 -8.33 -18.04
CA ASN A 58 -6.26 -6.91 -17.88
C ASN A 58 -7.73 -6.60 -17.54
N LYS A 59 -8.53 -7.59 -17.13
CA LYS A 59 -9.91 -7.34 -16.66
C LYS A 59 -9.91 -6.71 -15.27
N ALA A 60 -10.87 -5.83 -15.03
CA ALA A 60 -11.18 -5.30 -13.71
C ALA A 60 -12.14 -6.25 -12.96
N PRO A 61 -12.00 -6.39 -11.62
CA PRO A 61 -12.94 -7.17 -10.83
C PRO A 61 -14.33 -6.51 -10.84
N ALA A 62 -15.37 -7.31 -10.84
CA ALA A 62 -16.75 -6.85 -10.85
C ALA A 62 -17.36 -6.76 -9.44
N LYS A 63 -16.76 -7.45 -8.47
CA LYS A 63 -17.23 -7.52 -7.08
C LYS A 63 -16.11 -7.99 -6.14
N ALA A 64 -16.31 -7.78 -4.84
CA ALA A 64 -15.32 -8.17 -3.82
C ALA A 64 -14.94 -9.65 -3.86
N SER A 65 -15.87 -10.57 -4.14
CA SER A 65 -15.57 -12.01 -4.19
C SER A 65 -14.55 -12.40 -5.25
N ASP A 66 -14.38 -11.58 -6.29
CA ASP A 66 -13.40 -11.83 -7.36
C ASP A 66 -11.96 -11.69 -6.84
N LEU A 67 -11.77 -11.03 -5.69
CA LEU A 67 -10.49 -10.80 -5.04
C LEU A 67 -10.16 -11.86 -3.96
N ALA A 68 -11.08 -12.80 -3.67
CA ALA A 68 -10.96 -13.70 -2.53
C ALA A 68 -9.71 -14.60 -2.57
N SER A 69 -9.22 -14.95 -3.76
CA SER A 69 -7.99 -15.75 -3.91
C SER A 69 -6.73 -15.04 -3.41
N TYR A 70 -6.78 -13.73 -3.19
CA TYR A 70 -5.65 -12.92 -2.75
C TYR A 70 -5.73 -12.52 -1.27
N GLU A 71 -6.77 -12.94 -0.55
CA GLU A 71 -6.99 -12.61 0.87
C GLU A 71 -5.78 -12.95 1.75
N VAL A 72 -5.12 -14.08 1.48
CA VAL A 72 -3.94 -14.52 2.25
C VAL A 72 -2.78 -13.53 2.15
N GLY A 73 -2.61 -12.87 0.99
CA GLY A 73 -1.54 -11.89 0.76
C GLY A 73 -1.88 -10.47 1.22
N PHE A 74 -3.17 -10.12 1.23
CA PHE A 74 -3.66 -8.77 1.50
C PHE A 74 -4.90 -8.81 2.42
N PRO A 75 -4.76 -9.37 3.64
CA PRO A 75 -5.91 -9.64 4.50
C PRO A 75 -6.61 -8.36 4.95
N SER A 76 -5.87 -7.26 5.19
CA SER A 76 -6.44 -6.01 5.66
C SER A 76 -7.23 -5.30 4.55
N GLY A 77 -6.64 -5.20 3.36
CA GLY A 77 -7.27 -4.63 2.19
C GLY A 77 -8.53 -5.40 1.79
N PHE A 78 -8.45 -6.73 1.71
CA PHE A 78 -9.58 -7.57 1.34
C PHE A 78 -10.72 -7.47 2.38
N ALA A 79 -10.39 -7.54 3.68
CA ALA A 79 -11.38 -7.41 4.74
C ALA A 79 -12.12 -6.06 4.67
N LYS A 80 -11.39 -4.95 4.47
CA LYS A 80 -11.99 -3.61 4.38
C LYS A 80 -12.86 -3.42 3.14
N VAL A 81 -12.50 -4.01 2.01
CA VAL A 81 -13.34 -4.03 0.81
C VAL A 81 -14.59 -4.87 1.05
N LYS A 82 -14.46 -6.06 1.63
CA LYS A 82 -15.57 -6.97 1.94
C LYS A 82 -16.56 -6.36 2.94
N GLN A 83 -16.06 -5.63 3.94
CA GLN A 83 -16.88 -4.93 4.95
C GLN A 83 -17.45 -3.59 4.43
N GLY A 84 -16.95 -3.09 3.31
CA GLY A 84 -17.37 -1.81 2.73
C GLY A 84 -16.76 -0.58 3.40
N SER A 85 -15.73 -0.73 4.24
CA SER A 85 -14.92 0.37 4.78
C SER A 85 -14.00 0.99 3.72
N ILE A 86 -13.62 0.23 2.69
CA ILE A 86 -13.07 0.76 1.45
C ILE A 86 -14.06 0.46 0.34
N VAL A 87 -14.56 1.51 -0.31
CA VAL A 87 -15.47 1.44 -1.44
C VAL A 87 -14.66 1.37 -2.73
N VAL A 88 -14.87 0.33 -3.53
CA VAL A 88 -14.25 0.16 -4.85
C VAL A 88 -15.27 0.44 -5.94
N ILE A 89 -14.85 1.19 -6.96
CA ILE A 89 -15.65 1.42 -8.16
C ILE A 89 -15.41 0.24 -9.11
N TRP A 90 -16.30 -0.75 -9.03
CA TRP A 90 -16.17 -2.01 -9.75
C TRP A 90 -16.26 -1.89 -11.28
N SER A 91 -15.73 -2.91 -11.97
CA SER A 91 -15.70 -3.00 -13.44
C SER A 91 -15.00 -1.80 -14.10
N THR A 92 -14.12 -1.13 -13.38
CA THR A 92 -13.38 0.03 -13.87
C THR A 92 -11.96 -0.40 -14.24
N PRO A 93 -11.54 -0.28 -15.52
CA PRO A 93 -10.16 -0.56 -15.89
C PRO A 93 -9.23 0.52 -15.33
N PHE A 94 -7.98 0.14 -15.06
CA PHE A 94 -6.92 1.12 -14.84
C PHE A 94 -6.60 1.87 -16.13
N VAL A 95 -6.07 3.07 -15.97
CA VAL A 95 -5.51 3.86 -17.06
C VAL A 95 -4.00 3.88 -16.95
N ASP A 96 -3.32 3.91 -18.09
CA ASP A 96 -1.88 4.07 -18.12
C ASP A 96 -1.52 5.53 -17.86
N GLY A 97 -0.51 5.75 -16.99
CA GLY A 97 -0.07 7.08 -16.58
C GLY A 97 -0.91 7.68 -15.45
N ALA A 98 -0.50 8.87 -15.00
CA ALA A 98 -1.14 9.55 -13.88
C ALA A 98 -2.61 9.89 -14.19
N SER A 99 -3.48 9.68 -13.20
CA SER A 99 -4.91 9.98 -13.28
C SER A 99 -5.38 10.75 -12.07
N ASP A 100 -6.34 11.65 -12.27
CA ASP A 100 -7.06 12.38 -11.23
C ASP A 100 -8.37 11.69 -10.81
N LYS A 101 -8.73 10.59 -11.50
CA LYS A 101 -9.96 9.85 -11.24
C LYS A 101 -9.79 8.86 -10.10
N ILE A 102 -10.72 8.84 -9.17
CA ILE A 102 -10.74 7.90 -8.04
C ILE A 102 -11.30 6.56 -8.49
N ILE A 103 -10.67 5.44 -8.10
CA ILE A 103 -11.17 4.06 -8.32
C ILE A 103 -11.47 3.31 -7.01
N ALA A 104 -10.88 3.70 -5.88
CA ALA A 104 -11.28 3.23 -4.56
C ALA A 104 -11.10 4.32 -3.51
N TYR A 105 -11.84 4.27 -2.41
CA TYR A 105 -11.76 5.27 -1.35
C TYR A 105 -12.26 4.73 0.00
N GLU A 106 -11.73 5.26 1.10
CA GLU A 106 -12.30 5.04 2.43
C GLU A 106 -13.75 5.54 2.49
N LYS A 107 -14.66 4.76 3.06
CA LYS A 107 -16.10 5.07 3.12
C LYS A 107 -16.38 6.45 3.72
N GLU A 108 -15.55 6.88 4.67
CA GLU A 108 -15.65 8.14 5.41
C GLU A 108 -15.17 9.36 4.58
N ALA A 109 -14.49 9.16 3.45
CA ALA A 109 -13.95 10.23 2.62
C ALA A 109 -14.95 11.33 2.20
N PRO A 110 -16.23 11.03 1.86
CA PRO A 110 -17.22 12.04 1.54
C PRO A 110 -17.63 12.96 2.71
N GLU A 111 -17.36 12.55 3.94
CA GLU A 111 -17.79 13.25 5.17
C GLU A 111 -16.59 13.89 5.90
N ALA A 112 -15.53 13.12 6.12
CA ALA A 112 -14.36 13.52 6.90
C ALA A 112 -13.06 13.67 6.09
N GLY A 113 -13.11 13.41 4.78
CA GLY A 113 -11.90 13.19 3.99
C GLY A 113 -11.25 11.84 4.32
N GLY A 114 -10.24 11.48 3.57
CA GLY A 114 -9.62 10.16 3.71
C GLY A 114 -8.73 9.78 2.55
N TYR A 115 -8.21 8.56 2.63
CA TYR A 115 -7.37 7.98 1.60
C TYR A 115 -8.20 7.48 0.42
N VAL A 116 -7.69 7.76 -0.77
CA VAL A 116 -8.27 7.38 -2.04
C VAL A 116 -7.19 6.78 -2.94
N LEU A 117 -7.58 5.82 -3.76
CA LEU A 117 -6.77 5.23 -4.82
C LEU A 117 -7.17 5.84 -6.16
N MET A 118 -6.20 6.33 -6.93
CA MET A 118 -6.40 6.84 -8.28
C MET A 118 -6.53 5.71 -9.31
N GLN A 119 -7.11 6.03 -10.47
CA GLN A 119 -7.38 5.08 -11.56
C GLN A 119 -6.10 4.57 -12.25
N ASP A 120 -4.93 5.16 -11.96
CA ASP A 120 -3.64 4.59 -12.36
C ASP A 120 -3.31 3.27 -11.62
N GLY A 121 -4.06 2.97 -10.56
CA GLY A 121 -3.92 1.75 -9.77
C GLY A 121 -2.65 1.70 -8.94
N THR A 122 -1.96 2.84 -8.72
CA THR A 122 -0.77 2.94 -7.86
C THR A 122 -0.83 4.10 -6.88
N THR A 123 -1.49 5.19 -7.25
CA THR A 123 -1.38 6.44 -6.52
C THR A 123 -2.43 6.51 -5.42
N VAL A 124 -1.97 6.50 -4.18
CA VAL A 124 -2.80 6.73 -3.00
C VAL A 124 -2.64 8.18 -2.52
N LYS A 125 -3.75 8.89 -2.35
CA LYS A 125 -3.77 10.29 -1.87
C LYS A 125 -4.70 10.43 -0.68
N LYS A 126 -4.36 11.31 0.25
CA LYS A 126 -5.30 11.78 1.26
C LYS A 126 -6.02 13.02 0.72
N LEU A 127 -7.34 12.97 0.63
CA LEU A 127 -8.16 14.10 0.20
C LEU A 127 -8.98 14.64 1.37
N THR A 128 -9.18 15.95 1.39
CA THR A 128 -10.20 16.58 2.25
C THR A 128 -11.59 16.29 1.70
N THR A 129 -12.62 16.51 2.51
CA THR A 129 -14.02 16.38 2.10
C THR A 129 -14.34 17.20 0.83
N GLU A 130 -13.85 18.43 0.74
CA GLU A 130 -14.08 19.31 -0.42
C GLU A 130 -13.36 18.82 -1.68
N ALA A 131 -12.11 18.39 -1.52
CA ALA A 131 -11.34 17.80 -2.61
C ALA A 131 -11.97 16.49 -3.10
N PHE A 132 -12.49 15.65 -2.20
CA PHE A 132 -13.18 14.41 -2.58
C PHE A 132 -14.46 14.67 -3.37
N LYS A 133 -15.27 15.67 -2.95
CA LYS A 133 -16.53 16.01 -3.62
C LYS A 133 -16.33 16.54 -5.05
N THR A 134 -15.18 17.18 -5.31
CA THR A 134 -14.84 17.75 -6.62
C THR A 134 -14.00 16.81 -7.48
N ALA A 135 -13.32 15.82 -6.88
CA ALA A 135 -12.52 14.84 -7.59
C ALA A 135 -13.40 13.96 -8.49
N PRO A 136 -13.02 13.76 -9.76
CA PRO A 136 -13.77 12.86 -10.63
C PRO A 136 -13.65 11.43 -10.12
N LYS A 137 -14.76 10.70 -10.20
CA LYS A 137 -14.79 9.26 -9.94
C LYS A 137 -14.67 8.54 -11.28
N ALA A 138 -13.96 7.42 -11.30
CA ALA A 138 -13.87 6.61 -12.49
C ALA A 138 -15.27 6.06 -12.85
N ALA A 139 -15.52 5.87 -14.15
CA ALA A 139 -16.80 5.35 -14.62
C ALA A 139 -16.87 3.85 -14.37
N GLY A 140 -17.57 3.44 -13.30
CA GLY A 140 -17.94 2.05 -13.08
C GLY A 140 -19.17 1.64 -13.90
N SER A 141 -19.40 0.34 -14.07
CA SER A 141 -20.57 -0.20 -14.79
C SER A 141 -21.92 0.13 -14.14
N GLY A 142 -21.94 0.77 -12.96
CA GLY A 142 -23.14 1.26 -12.28
C GLY A 142 -23.46 2.74 -12.47
N SER A 143 -22.66 3.50 -13.22
CA SER A 143 -22.91 4.92 -13.52
C SER A 143 -23.22 5.13 -15.01
N THR A 144 -24.20 4.39 -15.51
CA THR A 144 -24.93 4.82 -16.72
C THR A 144 -26.19 5.52 -16.24
N ALA A 145 -26.13 6.85 -16.27
CA ALA A 145 -27.29 7.71 -16.24
C ALA A 145 -28.28 7.27 -17.33
N LYS A 146 -29.55 7.15 -16.94
CA LYS A 146 -30.69 7.36 -17.83
C LYS A 146 -31.44 8.57 -17.30
#